data_AF-A0AAV8D4G1-F1
#
_entry.id   AF-A0AAV8D4G1-F1
#
_cell.length_a   1.000
_cell.length_b   1.000
_cell.length_c   1.000
_cell.angle_alpha   90.00
_cell.angle_beta   90.00
_cell.angle_gamma   90.00
#
_symmetry.space_group_name_H-M   'P 1'
#
loop_
_entity.id
_entity.type
_entity.pdbx_description
1 polymer ?
#
loop_
_entity_poly.entity_id
_entity_poly.type
_entity_poly.pdbx_seq_one_letter_code
_entity_poly.pdbx_strand_id
1 'polypeptide(L)'
;MVDKAAYVLHALVTTSEGRDAAVQEGGIPVLVEMVEAGTPRQTEIATLALLQICEENSTYRTMVAREGAIPPLVALSQSSDARPKLKTKAEALIELLRKPRSASGRSRGAAE
;
A
#
# COMPACT_ATOMS: atom_id res chain seq x y z
N MET A 1 16.10 6.77 13.53
CA MET A 1 15.34 7.99 13.14
C MET A 1 14.27 7.66 12.11
N VAL A 2 14.59 6.82 11.12
CA VAL A 2 13.68 6.33 10.06
C VAL A 2 12.37 5.73 10.59
N ASP A 3 12.39 4.95 11.68
CA ASP A 3 11.17 4.36 12.26
C ASP A 3 10.13 5.39 12.71
N LYS A 4 10.57 6.56 13.20
CA LYS A 4 9.67 7.64 13.61
C LYS A 4 9.04 8.30 12.39
N ALA A 5 9.81 8.50 11.32
CA ALA A 5 9.31 9.06 10.07
C ALA A 5 8.29 8.11 9.41
N ALA A 6 8.58 6.82 9.36
CA ALA A 6 7.64 5.80 8.88
C ALA A 6 6.34 5.82 9.68
N TYR A 7 6.42 5.95 11.01
CA TYR A 7 5.24 6.03 11.85
C TYR A 7 4.41 7.30 11.59
N VAL A 8 5.06 8.45 11.42
CA VAL A 8 4.38 9.71 11.07
C VAL A 8 3.71 9.60 9.70
N LEU A 9 4.41 9.04 8.69
CA LEU A 9 3.83 8.75 7.38
C LEU A 9 2.60 7.85 7.50
N HIS A 10 2.67 6.79 8.29
CA HIS A 10 1.52 5.93 8.56
C HIS A 10 0.35 6.69 9.19
N ALA A 11 0.62 7.57 10.17
CA ALA A 11 -0.42 8.41 10.76
C ALA A 11 -1.04 9.38 9.75
N LEU A 12 -0.23 9.98 8.86
CA LEU A 12 -0.73 10.89 7.82
C LEU A 12 -1.66 10.19 6.83
N VAL A 13 -1.32 8.97 6.39
CA VAL A 13 -2.14 8.23 5.41
C VAL A 13 -3.47 7.71 5.98
N THR A 14 -3.68 7.80 7.30
CA THR A 14 -5.00 7.54 7.92
C THR A 14 -6.04 8.59 7.55
N THR A 15 -5.60 9.81 7.23
CA THR A 15 -6.46 10.90 6.74
C THR A 15 -6.46 10.92 5.21
N SER A 16 -7.56 11.33 4.58
CA SER A 16 -7.62 11.46 3.11
C SER A 16 -6.61 12.50 2.60
N GLU A 17 -6.56 13.67 3.23
CA GLU A 17 -5.66 14.76 2.84
C GLU A 17 -4.19 14.41 3.02
N GLY A 18 -3.82 13.85 4.19
CA GLY A 18 -2.44 13.43 4.44
C GLY A 18 -1.99 12.28 3.54
N ARG A 19 -2.92 11.42 3.13
CA ARG A 19 -2.66 10.35 2.15
C ARG A 19 -2.39 10.91 0.76
N ASP A 20 -3.25 11.82 0.28
CA ASP A 20 -3.09 12.43 -1.03
C ASP A 20 -1.76 13.20 -1.09
N ALA A 21 -1.45 13.99 -0.06
CA ALA A 21 -0.16 14.67 0.07
C ALA A 21 1.01 13.67 0.07
N ALA A 22 0.94 12.59 0.85
CA ALA A 22 2.00 11.58 0.89
C ALA A 22 2.22 10.91 -0.47
N VAL A 23 1.16 10.67 -1.26
CA VAL A 23 1.29 10.12 -2.61
C VAL A 23 1.87 11.15 -3.58
N GLN A 24 1.42 12.40 -3.54
CA GLN A 24 1.91 13.48 -4.40
C GLN A 24 3.40 13.77 -4.16
N GLU A 25 3.85 13.70 -2.91
CA GLU A 25 5.26 13.90 -2.53
C GLU A 25 6.14 12.66 -2.76
N GLY A 26 5.65 11.64 -3.47
CA GLY A 26 6.44 10.46 -3.83
C GLY A 26 6.63 9.46 -2.69
N GLY A 27 5.70 9.38 -1.74
CA GLY A 27 5.75 8.44 -0.63
C GLY A 27 5.61 6.97 -1.03
N ILE A 28 4.97 6.67 -2.17
CA ILE A 28 4.77 5.27 -2.61
C ILE A 28 6.11 4.55 -2.88
N PRO A 29 7.02 5.06 -3.73
CA PRO A 29 8.33 4.45 -3.92
C PRO A 29 9.08 4.17 -2.62
N VAL A 30 9.09 5.16 -1.69
CA VAL A 30 9.74 5.05 -0.39
C VAL A 30 9.14 3.92 0.45
N LEU A 31 7.81 3.80 0.45
CA LEU A 31 7.13 2.72 1.17
C LEU A 31 7.42 1.35 0.55
N VAL A 32 7.53 1.24 -0.77
CA VAL A 32 7.87 -0.02 -1.44
C VAL A 32 9.30 -0.45 -1.11
N GLU A 33 10.25 0.47 -1.18
CA GLU A 33 11.65 0.23 -0.77
C GLU A 33 11.73 -0.20 0.70
N MET A 34 10.94 0.42 1.58
CA MET A 34 10.86 0.03 2.98
C MET A 34 10.27 -1.37 3.20
N VAL A 35 9.40 -1.88 2.31
CA VAL A 35 8.93 -3.27 2.39
C VAL A 35 10.05 -4.23 2.00
N GLU A 36 10.84 -3.88 0.98
CA GLU A 36 11.91 -4.73 0.43
C GLU A 36 13.15 -4.78 1.32
N ALA A 37 13.64 -3.63 1.77
CA ALA A 37 14.93 -3.49 2.46
C ALA A 37 14.82 -2.98 3.92
N GLY A 38 13.59 -2.72 4.40
CA GLY A 38 13.37 -2.22 5.74
C GLY A 38 13.61 -3.26 6.84
N THR A 39 13.78 -2.77 8.06
CA THR A 39 13.74 -3.61 9.27
C THR A 39 12.34 -4.22 9.44
N PRO A 40 12.17 -5.32 10.22
CA PRO A 40 10.85 -5.94 10.42
C PRO A 40 9.76 -4.96 10.88
N ARG A 41 10.13 -3.95 11.68
CA ARG A 41 9.23 -2.89 12.12
C ARG A 41 8.88 -1.91 11.00
N GLN A 42 9.85 -1.54 10.17
CA GLN A 42 9.64 -0.65 9.02
C GLN A 42 8.77 -1.33 7.98
N THR A 43 9.04 -2.60 7.67
CA THR A 43 8.24 -3.42 6.75
C THR A 43 6.79 -3.52 7.22
N GLU A 44 6.56 -3.70 8.53
CA GLU A 44 5.21 -3.72 9.11
C GLU A 44 4.49 -2.38 8.91
N ILE A 45 5.14 -1.27 9.26
CA ILE A 45 4.57 0.07 9.10
C ILE A 45 4.31 0.39 7.62
N ALA A 46 5.25 0.04 6.74
CA ALA A 46 5.17 0.27 5.30
C ALA A 46 4.00 -0.50 4.68
N THR A 47 3.87 -1.79 5.01
CA THR A 47 2.78 -2.64 4.53
C THR A 47 1.42 -2.10 4.96
N LEU A 48 1.30 -1.66 6.22
CA LEU A 48 0.06 -1.06 6.73
C LEU A 48 -0.28 0.28 6.04
N ALA A 49 0.73 1.13 5.81
CA ALA A 49 0.54 2.39 5.09
C ALA A 49 0.11 2.16 3.63
N LEU A 50 0.77 1.24 2.92
CA LEU A 50 0.41 0.86 1.55
C LEU A 50 -0.99 0.26 1.47
N LEU A 51 -1.39 -0.55 2.44
CA LEU A 51 -2.74 -1.10 2.53
C LEU A 51 -3.78 0.01 2.65
N GLN A 52 -3.56 0.96 3.57
CA GLN A 52 -4.46 2.11 3.75
C GLN A 52 -4.56 2.98 2.49
N ILE A 53 -3.42 3.22 1.81
CA ILE A 53 -3.38 3.96 0.54
C ILE A 53 -4.21 3.23 -0.53
N CYS A 54 -4.06 1.91 -0.60
CA CYS A 54 -4.72 1.07 -1.59
C CYS A 54 -6.22 0.90 -1.32
N GLU A 55 -6.67 0.74 -0.09
CA GLU A 55 -8.09 0.47 0.21
C GLU A 55 -9.03 1.55 -0.36
N GLU A 56 -8.57 2.78 -0.42
CA GLU A 56 -9.43 3.95 -0.64
C GLU A 56 -9.48 4.42 -2.09
N ASN A 57 -8.38 4.30 -2.85
CA ASN A 57 -8.32 4.80 -4.22
C ASN A 57 -7.67 3.80 -5.18
N SER A 58 -8.43 3.41 -6.21
CA SER A 58 -7.95 2.51 -7.27
C SER A 58 -6.78 3.06 -8.08
N THR A 59 -6.65 4.39 -8.16
CA THR A 59 -5.51 5.05 -8.80
C THR A 59 -4.23 4.75 -8.04
N TYR A 60 -4.26 4.86 -6.71
CA TYR A 60 -3.10 4.57 -5.86
C TYR A 60 -2.72 3.09 -5.92
N ARG A 61 -3.70 2.17 -5.99
CA ARG A 61 -3.42 0.74 -6.24
C ARG A 61 -2.60 0.53 -7.51
N THR A 62 -2.97 1.23 -8.57
CA THR A 62 -2.26 1.14 -9.86
C THR A 62 -0.84 1.68 -9.75
N MET A 63 -0.63 2.78 -9.00
CA MET A 63 0.70 3.32 -8.74
C MET A 63 1.55 2.34 -7.93
N VAL A 64 1.03 1.82 -6.81
CA VAL A 64 1.74 0.84 -5.96
C VAL A 64 2.10 -0.43 -6.75
N ALA A 65 1.20 -0.92 -7.61
CA ALA A 65 1.50 -2.06 -8.47
C ALA A 65 2.60 -1.76 -9.50
N ARG A 66 2.62 -0.54 -10.07
CA ARG A 66 3.63 -0.08 -11.03
C ARG A 66 5.00 0.11 -10.39
N GLU A 67 5.06 0.54 -9.13
CA GLU A 67 6.30 0.64 -8.35
C GLU A 67 6.87 -0.73 -7.96
N GLY A 68 6.24 -1.84 -8.36
CA GLY A 68 6.79 -3.17 -8.12
C GLY A 68 6.63 -3.66 -6.68
N ALA A 69 5.57 -3.25 -5.98
CA ALA A 69 5.30 -3.71 -4.62
C ALA A 69 4.99 -5.22 -4.51
N ILE A 70 4.58 -5.89 -5.61
CA ILE A 70 4.08 -7.27 -5.55
C ILE A 70 5.18 -8.29 -5.16
N PRO A 71 6.36 -8.34 -5.82
CA PRO A 71 7.43 -9.27 -5.42
C PRO A 71 7.84 -9.18 -3.94
N PRO A 72 8.13 -8.00 -3.35
CA PRO A 72 8.53 -7.93 -1.94
C PRO A 72 7.39 -8.31 -0.99
N LEU A 73 6.13 -8.02 -1.33
CA LEU A 73 4.98 -8.47 -0.53
C LEU A 73 4.80 -9.99 -0.56
N VAL A 74 5.06 -10.64 -1.70
CA VAL A 74 5.02 -12.11 -1.81
C VAL A 74 6.15 -12.75 -1.01
N ALA A 75 7.35 -12.18 -1.06
CA ALA A 75 8.45 -12.63 -0.22
C ALA A 75 8.12 -12.49 1.27
N LEU A 76 7.48 -11.38 1.66
CA LEU A 76 7.05 -11.14 3.02
C LEU A 76 5.98 -12.13 3.51
N SER A 77 5.01 -12.50 2.67
CA SER A 77 3.99 -13.48 3.05
C SER A 77 4.58 -14.88 3.24
N GLN A 78 5.64 -15.21 2.51
CA GLN A 78 6.35 -16.49 2.60
C GLN A 78 7.43 -16.52 3.69
N SER A 79 7.85 -15.37 4.22
CA SER A 79 8.91 -15.29 5.23
C SER A 79 8.51 -16.01 6.53
N SER A 80 9.31 -16.98 6.98
CA SER A 80 9.05 -17.72 8.23
C SER A 80 9.07 -16.84 9.48
N ASP A 81 9.88 -15.77 9.47
CA ASP A 81 10.10 -14.86 10.59
C ASP A 81 9.06 -13.74 10.71
N ALA A 82 8.24 -13.55 9.67
CA ALA A 82 7.21 -12.52 9.66
C ALA A 82 6.04 -12.92 10.57
N ARG A 83 5.52 -11.94 11.32
CA ARG A 83 4.34 -12.12 12.19
C ARG A 83 3.15 -12.59 11.34
N PRO A 84 2.30 -13.51 11.84
CA PRO A 84 1.16 -14.03 11.08
C PRO A 84 0.20 -12.92 10.64
N LYS A 85 -0.03 -11.91 11.50
CA LYS A 85 -0.84 -10.73 11.16
C LYS A 85 -0.27 -9.94 9.98
N LEU A 86 1.05 -9.79 9.91
CA LEU A 86 1.72 -9.06 8.83
C LEU A 86 1.58 -9.82 7.51
N LYS A 87 1.71 -11.15 7.53
CA LYS A 87 1.49 -12.00 6.35
C LYS A 87 0.09 -11.82 5.77
N THR A 88 -0.95 -11.89 6.62
CA THR A 88 -2.34 -11.68 6.20
C THR A 88 -2.56 -10.29 5.60
N LYS A 89 -1.89 -9.25 6.12
CA LYS A 89 -1.96 -7.89 5.57
C LYS A 89 -1.26 -7.78 4.22
N ALA A 90 -0.10 -8.41 4.06
CA ALA A 90 0.61 -8.49 2.79
C ALA A 90 -0.21 -9.24 1.73
N GLU A 91 -0.83 -10.37 2.10
CA GLU A 91 -1.75 -11.12 1.23
C GLU A 91 -2.96 -10.29 0.81
N ALA A 92 -3.61 -9.60 1.76
CA ALA A 92 -4.72 -8.71 1.45
C ALA A 92 -4.31 -7.58 0.47
N LEU A 93 -3.11 -7.03 0.64
CA LEU A 93 -2.57 -6.02 -0.25
C LEU A 93 -2.28 -6.59 -1.65
N ILE A 94 -1.66 -7.77 -1.74
CA ILE A 94 -1.42 -8.47 -3.02
C ILE A 94 -2.75 -8.68 -3.75
N GLU A 95 -3.79 -9.14 -3.06
CA GLU A 95 -5.11 -9.35 -3.64
C GLU A 95 -5.75 -8.03 -4.12
N LEU A 96 -5.56 -6.93 -3.39
CA LEU A 96 -6.03 -5.61 -3.83
C LEU A 96 -5.30 -5.10 -5.07
N LEU A 97 -3.99 -5.33 -5.17
CA LEU A 97 -3.18 -4.94 -6.32
C LEU A 97 -3.44 -5.83 -7.54
N ARG A 98 -3.74 -7.11 -7.30
CA ARG A 98 -4.06 -8.08 -8.35
C ARG A 98 -5.44 -7.90 -8.94
N LYS A 99 -6.42 -7.36 -8.22
CA LYS A 99 -7.78 -7.09 -8.72
C LYS A 99 -7.75 -5.83 -9.61
N PRO A 100 -7.58 -5.96 -10.93
CA PRO A 100 -7.51 -4.82 -11.82
C PRO A 100 -8.95 -4.50 -12.18
N ARG A 101 -9.57 -3.53 -11.49
CA ARG A 101 -10.96 -3.09 -11.71
C ARG A 101 -11.91 -4.25 -12.06
N SER A 102 -12.64 -4.78 -11.07
CA SER A 102 -13.98 -5.25 -11.44
C SER A 102 -14.66 -4.03 -12.07
N ALA A 103 -14.87 -4.10 -13.38
CA ALA A 103 -15.52 -3.08 -14.16
C ALA A 103 -16.96 -2.96 -13.62
N SER A 104 -17.16 -2.12 -12.61
CA SER A 104 -18.49 -1.55 -12.38
C SER A 104 -18.69 -0.50 -13.47
N GLY A 105 -19.08 -1.00 -14.64
CA GLY A 105 -19.85 -0.23 -15.58
C GLY A 105 -21.14 0.16 -14.88
N ARG A 106 -21.22 1.42 -14.46
CA ARG A 106 -22.42 2.21 -14.69
C ARG A 106 -21.96 3.50 -15.34
N SER A 107 -21.99 3.46 -16.67
CA SER A 107 -22.58 4.53 -17.46
C SER A 107 -23.63 5.29 -16.64
N ARG A 108 -23.25 6.42 -16.05
CA ARG A 108 -24.22 7.47 -15.77
C ARG A 108 -24.49 8.07 -17.15
N GLY A 109 -25.58 7.61 -17.74
CA GLY A 109 -26.07 8.10 -19.02
C GLY A 109 -26.09 9.61 -19.01
N ALA A 110 -25.58 10.17 -20.10
CA ALA A 110 -25.94 11.49 -20.54
C ALA A 110 -27.45 11.57 -20.81
N ALA A 111 -27.99 12.79 -20.66
CA ALA A 111 -29.27 13.27 -21.19
C ALA A 111 -30.55 12.61 -20.66
N GLU A 112 -31.27 13.32 -19.79
CA GLU A 112 -32.47 14.11 -20.15
C GLU A 112 -32.80 15.11 -19.05
#